data_AF-A0A089PGZ2-F1
#
_entry.id   AF-A0A089PGZ2-F1
#
_cell.length_a   1.000
_cell.length_b   1.000
_cell.length_c   1.000
_cell.angle_alpha   90.00
_cell.angle_beta   90.00
_cell.angle_gamma   90.00
#
_symmetry.space_group_name_H-M   'P 1'
#
loop_
_entity.id
_entity.type
_entity.pdbx_description
1 polymer ?
#
loop_
_entity_poly.entity_id
_entity_poly.type
_entity_poly.pdbx_seq_one_letter_code
_entity_poly.pdbx_strand_id
1 'polypeptide(L)' 'MFIRLSIKTLVWAHQRTPIANLVGWRDKPVALSIVQARLVGLTHFTVGNFVTFGAFVIASTSGKFG' A
#
# COMPACT_ATOMS: atom_id res chain seq x y z
N MET A 1 -12.58 -5.28 9.97
CA MET A 1 -12.34 -6.36 10.95
C MET A 1 -11.28 -7.37 10.50
N PHE A 2 -11.18 -7.70 9.20
CA PHE A 2 -10.24 -8.70 8.66
C PHE A 2 -8.74 -8.32 8.72
N ILE A 3 -8.36 -7.07 8.38
CA ILE A 3 -6.94 -6.64 8.28
C ILE A 3 -6.16 -6.72 9.61
N ARG A 4 -6.83 -6.48 10.75
CA ARG A 4 -6.18 -6.52 12.07
C ARG A 4 -5.72 -7.93 12.45
N LEU A 5 -6.39 -8.97 11.94
CA LEU A 5 -6.05 -10.37 12.23
C LEU A 5 -4.74 -10.76 11.53
N SER A 6 -4.55 -10.37 10.27
CA SER A 6 -3.33 -10.65 9.52
C SER A 6 -2.11 -10.00 10.15
N ILE A 7 -2.24 -8.77 10.66
CA ILE A 7 -1.13 -8.12 11.38
C ILE A 7 -0.78 -8.87 12.66
N LYS A 8 -1.79 -9.36 13.39
CA LYS A 8 -1.55 -10.15 14.61
C LYS A 8 -0.83 -11.47 14.32
N THR A 9 -1.19 -12.17 13.24
CA THR A 9 -0.53 -13.43 12.90
C THR A 9 0.91 -13.21 12.42
N LEU A 10 1.18 -12.13 11.69
CA LEU A 10 2.55 -11.75 11.30
C LEU A 10 3.40 -11.35 12.51
N VAL A 11 2.85 -10.56 13.43
CA VAL A 11 3.53 -10.20 14.69
C VAL A 11 3.84 -11.45 15.51
N TRP A 12 2.89 -12.38 15.62
CA TRP A 12 3.10 -13.66 16.29
C TRP A 12 4.21 -14.48 15.62
N ALA A 13 4.22 -14.55 14.28
CA ALA A 13 5.23 -15.29 13.54
C ALA A 13 6.64 -14.71 13.74
N HIS A 14 6.79 -13.38 13.70
CA HIS A 14 8.07 -12.70 13.92
C HIS A 14 8.64 -12.94 15.32
N GLN A 15 7.79 -13.01 16.34
CA GLN A 15 8.23 -13.33 17.70
C GLN A 15 8.68 -14.80 17.86
N ARG A 16 8.21 -15.70 16.98
CA ARG A 16 8.54 -17.13 17.03
C ARG A 16 9.68 -17.53 16.09
N THR A 17 10.26 -16.61 15.33
CA THR A 17 11.41 -16.89 14.47
C THR A 17 12.73 -16.58 15.22
N PRO A 18 13.66 -17.55 15.33
CA PRO A 18 14.85 -17.43 16.19
C PRO A 18 15.74 -16.22 15.87
N ILE A 19 15.84 -15.87 14.59
CA ILE A 19 16.69 -14.76 14.12
C ILE A 19 15.94 -13.42 14.16
N ALA A 20 14.66 -13.40 13.78
CA ALA A 20 13.92 -12.14 13.70
C ALA A 20 13.52 -11.61 15.09
N ASN A 21 13.38 -12.48 16.10
CA ASN A 21 13.09 -12.09 17.48
C ASN A 21 14.24 -11.30 18.15
N LEU A 22 15.44 -11.25 17.55
CA LEU A 22 16.52 -10.38 17.98
C LEU A 22 16.27 -8.90 17.64
N VAL A 23 15.39 -8.62 16.68
CA VAL A 23 15.06 -7.26 16.22
C VAL A 23 13.62 -6.93 16.62
N GLY A 24 13.47 -5.96 17.52
CA GLY A 24 12.19 -5.46 18.00
C GLY A 24 11.73 -4.19 17.29
N TRP A 25 10.43 -3.90 17.41
CA TRP A 25 9.82 -2.66 16.94
C TRP A 25 9.86 -1.59 18.02
N ARG A 26 10.14 -0.35 17.63
CA ARG A 26 9.96 0.82 18.50
C ARG A 26 8.47 1.17 18.66
N ASP A 27 7.73 1.12 17.56
CA ASP A 27 6.29 1.38 17.50
C ASP A 27 5.54 0.11 17.09
N LYS A 28 4.42 -0.18 17.75
CA LYS A 28 3.68 -1.43 17.53
C LYS A 28 3.03 -1.41 16.14
N PRO A 29 3.20 -2.47 15.31
CA PRO A 29 2.55 -2.53 14.01
C PRO A 29 1.02 -2.65 14.18
N VAL A 30 0.30 -1.69 13.60
CA VAL A 30 -1.16 -1.61 13.63
C VAL A 30 -1.71 -1.36 12.22
N ALA A 31 -2.93 -1.83 11.98
CA ALA A 31 -3.63 -1.49 10.75
C ALA A 31 -3.90 0.02 10.70
N LEU A 32 -3.90 0.61 9.49
CA LEU A 32 -4.34 1.99 9.31
C LEU A 32 -5.76 2.16 9.84
N SER A 33 -6.08 3.38 10.29
CA SER A 33 -7.44 3.72 10.65
C SER A 33 -8.37 3.62 9.44
N ILE A 34 -9.67 3.49 9.67
CA ILE A 34 -10.66 3.35 8.59
C ILE A 34 -10.61 4.56 7.65
N VAL A 35 -10.50 5.77 8.20
CA VAL A 35 -10.40 7.01 7.41
C VAL A 35 -9.07 7.08 6.67
N GLN A 36 -7.97 6.69 7.32
CA GLN A 36 -6.65 6.66 6.68
C GLN A 36 -6.62 5.65 5.52
N ALA A 37 -7.16 4.46 5.70
CA ALA A 37 -7.21 3.45 4.64
C ALA A 37 -8.01 3.93 3.43
N ARG A 38 -9.12 4.66 3.66
CA ARG A 38 -9.90 5.28 2.58
C ARG A 38 -9.12 6.40 1.89
N LEU A 39 -8.47 7.27 2.66
CA LEU A 39 -7.69 8.37 2.10
C LEU A 39 -6.52 7.85 1.25
N VAL A 40 -5.74 6.90 1.79
CA VAL A 40 -4.63 6.27 1.06
C VAL A 40 -5.13 5.57 -0.21
N GLY A 41 -6.27 4.88 -0.13
CA GLY A 41 -6.91 4.26 -1.29
C GLY A 41 -7.33 5.29 -2.35
N LEU A 42 -7.94 6.40 -1.94
CA LEU A 42 -8.32 7.49 -2.84
C LEU A 42 -7.10 8.09 -3.53
N THR A 43 -6.02 8.37 -2.78
CA THR A 43 -4.78 8.90 -3.35
C THR A 43 -4.21 7.99 -4.42
N HIS A 44 -4.11 6.68 -4.16
CA HIS A 44 -3.61 5.72 -5.15
C HIS A 44 -4.51 5.63 -6.37
N PHE A 45 -5.83 5.58 -6.17
CA PHE A 45 -6.79 5.55 -7.27
C PHE A 45 -6.66 6.79 -8.15
N THR A 46 -6.64 7.98 -7.55
CA THR A 46 -6.54 9.24 -8.29
C THR A 46 -5.22 9.32 -9.06
N VAL A 47 -4.07 9.13 -8.41
CA VAL A 47 -2.76 9.21 -9.07
C VAL A 47 -2.65 8.16 -10.19
N GLY A 48 -3.10 6.93 -9.94
CA GLY A 48 -3.10 5.86 -10.94
C GLY A 48 -3.95 6.20 -12.16
N ASN A 49 -5.15 6.77 -11.96
CA ASN A 49 -6.01 7.22 -13.05
C ASN A 49 -5.33 8.31 -13.88
N PHE A 50 -4.73 9.32 -13.24
CA PHE A 50 -4.06 10.41 -13.94
C PHE A 50 -2.88 9.93 -14.77
N VAL A 51 -1.99 9.11 -14.19
CA VAL A 51 -0.81 8.61 -14.92
C VAL A 51 -1.23 7.69 -16.07
N THR A 52 -2.20 6.81 -15.84
CA THR A 52 -2.66 5.87 -16.88
C THR A 52 -3.31 6.60 -18.04
N PHE A 53 -4.24 7.51 -17.75
CA PHE A 53 -4.93 8.27 -18.80
C PHE A 53 -3.99 9.26 -19.49
N GLY A 54 -3.12 9.94 -18.75
CA GLY A 54 -2.11 10.83 -19.30
C GLY A 54 -1.18 10.11 -20.28
N ALA A 55 -0.70 8.92 -19.92
CA ALA A 55 0.12 8.10 -20.81
C ALA A 55 -0.65 7.70 -22.09
N PHE A 56 -1.91 7.28 -21.96
CA PHE A 56 -2.75 6.94 -23.11
C PHE A 56 -2.95 8.14 -24.05
N VAL A 57 -3.28 9.33 -23.50
CA VAL A 57 -3.48 10.55 -24.30
C VAL A 57 -2.20 10.91 -25.05
N ILE A 58 -1.04 10.89 -24.39
CA ILE A 58 0.23 11.21 -25.03
C ILE A 58 0.52 10.20 -26.14
N ALA A 59 0.44 8.89 -25.86
CA ALA A 59 0.76 7.86 -26.83
C ALA A 59 -0.20 7.85 -28.04
N SER A 60 -1.49 8.07 -27.82
CA SER A 60 -2.50 8.08 -28.88
C SER A 60 -2.46 9.32 -29.77
N THR A 61 -1.82 10.41 -29.32
CA THR A 61 -1.71 11.66 -30.07
C THR A 61 -0.33 11.90 -30.66
N SER A 62 0.75 11.47 -30.00
CA SER A 62 2.13 11.74 -30.41
C SER A 62 2.51 11.14 -31.76
N GLY A 63 1.93 10.00 -32.15
CA GLY A 63 2.20 9.36 -33.45
C GLY A 63 1.37 9.90 -34.62
N LYS A 64 0.38 10.78 -34.37
CA LYS A 64 -0.57 11.25 -35.38
C LYS A 64 -0.26 12.65 -35.95
N PHE A 65 0.61 13.39 -35.26
CA PHE A 65 0.98 14.78 -35.60
C PHE A 65 2.51 14.98 -35.74
N GLY A 66 3.26 13.89 -35.87
CA GLY A 66 4.70 13.87 -36.15
C GLY A 66 5.01 13.45 -37.58
#